data_AF-A0A2E2W823-F1
#
_entry.id   AF-A0A2E2W823-F1
#
_cell.length_a   1.000
_cell.length_b   1.000
_cell.length_c   1.000
_cell.angle_alpha   90.00
_cell.angle_beta   90.00
_cell.angle_gamma   90.00
#
_symmetry.space_group_name_H-M   'P 1'
#
loop_
_entity.id
_entity.type
_entity.pdbx_description
1 polymer ?
#
loop_
_entity_poly.entity_id
_entity_poly.type
_entity_poly.pdbx_seq_one_letter_code
_entity_poly.pdbx_strand_id
1 'polypeptide(L)'
;MDPLTLAIASFETVKKGIAIGKDLNHMYKDLLKFCNGIDGVHESHMKKKASRFTSASEEALDTFLAKKQVDDMENALREMIMLHGNYNMWQQFQAIRVDVRKKRKEAKLKAERERRELIRAITIGTFTILGTIILGGIAFNIYHYYFV
;
A
#
# COMPACT_ATOMS: atom_id res chain seq x y z
N MET A 1 -6.78 7.60 12.45
CA MET A 1 -7.31 8.79 11.76
C MET A 1 -7.81 8.35 10.40
N ASP A 2 -8.97 8.85 9.96
CA ASP A 2 -9.48 8.64 8.61
C ASP A 2 -8.45 9.17 7.59
N PRO A 3 -8.15 8.45 6.49
CA PRO A 3 -7.26 8.94 5.44
C PRO A 3 -7.63 10.34 4.91
N LEU A 4 -8.91 10.70 4.89
CA LEU A 4 -9.35 12.05 4.49
C LEU A 4 -8.92 13.12 5.49
N THR A 5 -9.09 12.86 6.79
CA THR A 5 -8.66 13.78 7.85
C THR A 5 -7.14 13.97 7.87
N LEU A 6 -6.37 12.90 7.59
CA LEU A 6 -4.92 12.98 7.46
C LEU A 6 -4.51 13.87 6.28
N ALA A 7 -5.19 13.73 5.14
CA ALA A 7 -4.95 14.57 3.97
C ALA A 7 -5.23 16.05 4.29
N ILE A 8 -6.38 16.37 4.88
CA ILE A 8 -6.74 17.75 5.22
C ILE A 8 -5.73 18.37 6.20
N ALA A 9 -5.39 17.67 7.29
CA ALA A 9 -4.48 18.19 8.30
C ALA A 9 -3.04 18.42 7.77
N SER A 10 -2.56 17.51 6.92
CA SER A 10 -1.25 17.65 6.29
C SER A 10 -1.24 18.74 5.22
N PHE A 11 -2.33 18.90 4.45
CA PHE A 11 -2.48 20.00 3.51
C PHE A 11 -2.46 21.38 4.20
N GLU A 12 -3.16 21.54 5.31
CA GLU A 12 -3.15 22.78 6.07
C GLU A 12 -1.76 23.11 6.63
N THR A 13 -1.05 22.08 7.11
CA THR A 13 0.35 22.21 7.54
C THR A 13 1.23 22.64 6.36
N VAL A 14 0.98 22.08 5.18
CA VAL A 14 1.71 22.43 3.96
C VAL A 14 1.47 23.89 3.56
N LYS A 15 0.20 24.30 3.52
CA LYS A 15 -0.20 25.67 3.22
C LYS A 15 0.43 26.68 4.19
N LYS A 16 0.41 26.38 5.50
CA LYS A 16 0.99 27.25 6.53
C LYS A 16 2.51 27.34 6.41
N GLY A 17 3.20 26.23 6.17
CA GLY A 17 4.66 26.25 6.05
C GLY A 17 5.14 27.03 4.83
N ILE A 18 4.44 26.91 3.70
CA ILE A 18 4.73 27.69 2.49
C ILE A 18 4.45 29.18 2.71
N ALA A 19 3.35 29.53 3.38
CA ALA A 19 3.03 30.91 3.73
C ALA A 19 4.08 31.59 4.64
N ILE A 20 4.78 30.79 5.46
CA ILE A 20 5.88 31.26 6.34
C ILE A 20 7.23 31.24 5.59
N GLY A 21 7.24 30.89 4.30
CA GLY A 21 8.45 30.85 3.46
C GLY A 21 9.37 29.65 3.74
N LYS A 22 8.85 28.58 4.36
CA LYS A 22 9.63 27.35 4.52
C LYS A 22 9.86 26.70 3.16
N ASP A 23 11.11 26.28 2.93
CA ASP A 23 11.46 25.54 1.72
C ASP A 23 10.62 24.24 1.63
N LEU A 24 10.11 23.98 0.43
CA LEU A 24 9.35 22.79 0.09
C LEU A 24 10.13 21.51 0.44
N ASN A 25 11.46 21.56 0.36
CA ASN A 25 12.36 20.48 0.78
C ASN A 25 12.19 20.10 2.25
N HIS A 26 12.01 21.08 3.14
CA HIS A 26 11.75 20.84 4.57
C HIS A 26 10.35 20.32 4.85
N MET A 27 9.45 20.44 3.88
CA MET A 27 8.05 20.04 3.97
C MET A 27 7.77 18.70 3.29
N TYR A 28 8.81 18.03 2.77
CA TYR A 28 8.72 16.73 2.13
C TYR A 28 7.96 15.68 2.97
N LYS A 29 8.17 15.65 4.29
CA LYS A 29 7.48 14.70 5.18
C LYS A 29 5.98 14.94 5.25
N ASP A 30 5.54 16.20 5.25
CA ASP A 30 4.12 16.53 5.34
C ASP A 30 3.45 16.42 3.96
N LEU A 31 4.16 16.74 2.87
CA LEU A 31 3.75 16.41 1.50
C LEU A 31 3.58 14.90 1.30
N LEU A 32 4.48 14.10 1.86
CA LEU A 32 4.40 12.64 1.81
C LEU A 32 3.19 12.12 2.60
N LYS A 33 2.90 12.67 3.79
CA LYS A 33 1.69 12.34 4.56
C LYS A 33 0.42 12.72 3.81
N PHE A 34 0.39 13.89 3.18
CA PHE A 34 -0.72 14.34 2.33
C PHE A 34 -0.98 13.37 1.18
N CYS A 35 0.07 13.00 0.44
CA CYS A 35 -0.04 12.03 -0.64
C CYS A 35 -0.50 10.65 -0.16
N ASN A 36 0.02 10.17 0.97
CA ASN A 36 -0.42 8.90 1.54
C ASN A 36 -1.88 8.98 2.03
N GLY A 37 -2.33 10.13 2.52
CA GLY A 37 -3.73 10.38 2.88
C GLY A 37 -4.65 10.28 1.67
N ILE A 38 -4.31 10.99 0.58
CA ILE A 38 -5.03 10.91 -0.71
C ILE A 38 -5.06 9.49 -1.27
N ASP A 39 -3.91 8.82 -1.31
CA ASP A 39 -3.80 7.44 -1.78
C ASP A 39 -4.67 6.51 -0.92
N GLY A 40 -4.74 6.77 0.39
CA GLY A 40 -5.58 6.05 1.34
C GLY A 40 -7.08 6.28 1.13
N VAL A 41 -7.50 7.50 0.77
CA VAL A 41 -8.90 7.80 0.39
C VAL A 41 -9.25 7.04 -0.88
N HIS A 42 -8.41 7.09 -1.91
CA HIS A 42 -8.63 6.32 -3.15
C HIS A 42 -8.72 4.81 -2.88
N GLU A 43 -7.86 4.26 -2.02
CA GLU A 43 -7.93 2.84 -1.65
C GLU A 43 -9.15 2.47 -0.80
N SER A 44 -9.58 3.33 0.13
CA SER A 44 -10.72 3.05 1.02
C SER A 44 -12.03 3.04 0.25
N HIS A 45 -12.21 3.94 -0.72
CA HIS A 45 -13.37 3.95 -1.61
C HIS A 45 -13.36 2.77 -2.59
N MET A 46 -12.20 2.28 -3.04
CA MET A 46 -12.10 1.06 -3.86
C MET A 46 -12.38 -0.24 -3.08
N LYS A 47 -12.11 -0.25 -1.77
CA LYS A 47 -12.26 -1.44 -0.89
C LYS A 47 -13.57 -1.49 -0.10
N LYS A 48 -14.36 -0.41 -0.04
CA LYS A 48 -15.70 -0.45 0.56
C LYS A 48 -16.57 -1.42 -0.24
N LYS A 49 -16.68 -2.66 0.27
CA LYS A 49 -17.73 -3.60 -0.15
C LYS A 49 -19.06 -2.93 0.17
N ALA A 50 -19.89 -2.76 -0.86
CA ALA A 50 -21.26 -2.24 -0.75
C ALA A 50 -21.92 -2.80 0.53
N SER A 51 -22.13 -1.91 1.50
CA SER A 51 -22.85 -2.26 2.71
C SER A 51 -24.29 -2.55 2.30
N ARG A 52 -24.83 -3.72 2.64
CA ARG A 52 -26.22 -4.11 2.30
C ARG A 52 -27.28 -3.18 2.93
N PHE A 53 -26.86 -2.22 3.73
CA PHE A 53 -27.70 -1.29 4.50
C PHE A 53 -27.58 0.17 4.07
N THR A 54 -26.73 0.51 3.10
CA THR A 54 -26.53 1.90 2.65
C THR A 54 -27.11 2.07 1.25
N SER A 55 -27.85 3.15 1.01
CA SER A 55 -28.43 3.39 -0.32
C SER A 55 -27.29 3.61 -1.33
N ALA A 56 -27.33 2.90 -2.46
CA ALA A 56 -26.27 2.96 -3.47
C ALA A 56 -26.04 4.39 -4.02
N SER A 57 -27.06 5.24 -3.97
CA SER A 57 -26.99 6.65 -4.37
C SER A 57 -26.23 7.54 -3.39
N GLU A 58 -26.41 7.32 -2.08
CA GLU A 58 -25.75 8.11 -1.03
C GLU A 58 -24.26 7.75 -0.95
N GLU A 59 -23.91 6.46 -1.07
CA GLU A 59 -22.51 6.01 -1.10
C GLU A 59 -21.77 6.53 -2.35
N ALA A 60 -22.46 6.60 -3.50
CA ALA A 60 -21.90 7.16 -4.72
C ALA A 60 -21.68 8.68 -4.61
N LEU A 61 -22.61 9.41 -3.99
CA LEU A 61 -22.50 10.85 -3.78
C LEU A 61 -21.35 11.18 -2.81
N ASP A 62 -21.25 10.48 -1.69
CA ASP A 62 -20.16 10.65 -0.72
C ASP A 62 -18.79 10.38 -1.35
N THR A 63 -18.70 9.33 -2.17
CA THR A 63 -17.47 9.00 -2.91
C THR A 63 -17.12 10.09 -3.91
N PHE A 64 -18.11 10.64 -4.61
CA PHE A 64 -17.90 11.74 -5.54
C PHE A 64 -17.44 13.01 -4.82
N LEU A 65 -18.05 13.36 -3.69
CA LEU A 65 -17.68 14.54 -2.90
C LEU A 65 -16.27 14.40 -2.31
N ALA A 66 -15.93 13.25 -1.74
CA ALA A 66 -14.58 12.98 -1.24
C ALA A 66 -13.53 13.04 -2.36
N LYS A 67 -13.85 12.48 -3.53
CA LYS A 67 -12.98 12.56 -4.71
C LYS A 67 -12.78 14.01 -5.17
N LYS A 68 -13.85 14.77 -5.28
CA LYS A 68 -13.78 16.18 -5.67
C LYS A 68 -12.93 16.99 -4.68
N GLN A 69 -13.11 16.77 -3.38
CA GLN A 69 -12.32 17.43 -2.35
C GLN A 69 -10.82 17.11 -2.46
N VAL A 70 -10.49 15.85 -2.75
CA VAL A 70 -9.11 15.41 -3.01
C VAL A 70 -8.54 16.11 -4.24
N ASP A 71 -9.28 16.12 -5.35
CA ASP A 71 -8.85 16.75 -6.59
C ASP A 71 -8.61 18.27 -6.40
N ASP A 72 -9.50 18.95 -5.65
CA ASP A 72 -9.35 20.36 -5.30
C ASP A 72 -8.08 20.61 -4.46
N MET A 73 -7.79 19.74 -3.49
CA MET A 73 -6.56 19.83 -2.68
C MET A 73 -5.29 19.55 -3.51
N GLU A 74 -5.33 18.62 -4.47
CA GLU A 74 -4.19 18.36 -5.37
C GLU A 74 -3.92 19.55 -6.29
N ASN A 75 -4.96 20.19 -6.83
CA ASN A 75 -4.82 21.39 -7.66
C ASN A 75 -4.23 22.56 -6.86
N ALA A 76 -4.74 22.82 -5.66
CA ALA A 76 -4.19 23.84 -4.79
C ALA A 76 -2.73 23.56 -4.40
N LEU A 77 -2.37 22.29 -4.17
CA LEU A 77 -0.98 21.92 -3.94
C LEU A 77 -0.10 22.20 -5.16
N ARG A 78 -0.56 21.85 -6.36
CA ARG A 78 0.15 22.08 -7.61
C ARG A 78 0.43 23.58 -7.82
N GLU A 79 -0.58 24.41 -7.61
CA GLU A 79 -0.44 25.87 -7.67
C GLU A 79 0.61 26.38 -6.69
N MET A 80 0.55 25.93 -5.42
CA MET A 80 1.54 26.30 -4.41
C MET A 80 2.97 25.88 -4.79
N ILE A 81 3.15 24.68 -5.34
CA ILE A 81 4.47 24.19 -5.80
C ILE A 81 4.96 24.99 -7.01
N MET A 82 4.07 25.40 -7.91
CA MET A 82 4.43 26.23 -9.06
C MET A 82 4.80 27.66 -8.67
N LEU A 83 4.13 28.22 -7.65
CA LEU A 83 4.37 29.58 -7.17
C LEU A 83 5.65 29.70 -6.33
N HIS A 84 5.95 28.70 -5.51
CA HIS A 84 7.07 28.75 -4.54
C HIS A 84 8.25 27.85 -4.92
N GLY A 85 8.06 26.91 -5.83
CA GLY A 85 9.08 25.98 -6.27
C GLY A 85 9.88 26.47 -7.48
N ASN A 86 10.96 25.74 -7.77
CA ASN A 86 11.73 25.96 -8.98
C ASN A 86 10.97 25.48 -10.23
N TYR A 87 11.36 26.00 -11.39
CA TYR A 87 10.85 25.52 -12.67
C TYR A 87 10.96 23.98 -12.75
N ASN A 88 9.88 23.31 -13.11
CA ASN A 88 9.78 21.85 -13.23
C ASN A 88 9.74 21.04 -11.90
N MET A 89 9.57 21.68 -10.73
CA MET A 89 9.52 20.99 -9.43
C MET A 89 8.30 20.05 -9.29
N TRP A 90 7.15 20.44 -9.83
CA TRP A 90 5.94 19.61 -9.83
C TRP A 90 6.15 18.30 -10.61
N GLN A 91 6.77 18.35 -11.79
CA GLN A 91 7.06 17.15 -12.57
C GLN A 91 8.05 16.22 -11.84
N GLN A 92 9.09 16.78 -11.22
CA GLN A 92 10.03 15.99 -10.42
C GLN A 92 9.32 15.30 -9.24
N PHE A 93 8.44 16.02 -8.56
CA PHE A 93 7.62 15.46 -7.49
C PHE A 93 6.73 14.31 -7.97
N GLN A 94 6.05 14.47 -9.11
CA GLN A 94 5.26 13.41 -9.71
C GLN A 94 6.12 12.21 -10.12
N ALA A 95 7.30 12.42 -10.70
CA ALA A 95 8.22 11.36 -11.09
C ALA A 95 8.68 10.54 -9.86
N ILE A 96 9.01 11.21 -8.76
CA ILE A 96 9.36 10.56 -7.49
C ILE A 96 8.17 9.75 -6.95
N ARG A 97 6.94 10.28 -7.00
CA ARG A 97 5.73 9.52 -6.57
C ARG A 97 5.56 8.24 -7.39
N VAL A 98 5.73 8.31 -8.71
CA VAL A 98 5.62 7.13 -9.58
C VAL A 98 6.70 6.10 -9.25
N ASP A 99 7.94 6.53 -9.07
CA ASP A 99 9.05 5.64 -8.70
C ASP A 99 8.82 4.97 -7.34
N VAL A 100 8.37 5.72 -6.33
CA VAL A 100 8.04 5.16 -5.01
C VAL A 100 6.90 4.14 -5.09
N ARG A 101 5.85 4.40 -5.88
CA ARG A 101 4.75 3.43 -6.09
C ARG A 101 5.26 2.17 -6.78
N LYS A 102 6.13 2.29 -7.78
CA LYS A 102 6.75 1.16 -8.47
C LYS A 102 7.60 0.33 -7.49
N LYS A 103 8.49 0.97 -6.71
CA LYS A 103 9.32 0.33 -5.69
C LYS A 103 8.47 -0.38 -4.63
N ARG A 104 7.38 0.23 -4.15
CA ARG A 104 6.46 -0.41 -3.19
C ARG A 104 5.79 -1.65 -3.79
N LYS A 105 5.38 -1.61 -5.06
CA LYS A 105 4.79 -2.77 -5.75
C LYS A 105 5.80 -3.90 -5.93
N GLU A 106 7.03 -3.57 -6.33
CA GLU A 106 8.12 -4.53 -6.48
C GLU A 106 8.49 -5.17 -5.13
N ALA A 107 8.59 -4.39 -4.06
CA ALA A 107 8.85 -4.89 -2.72
C ALA A 107 7.76 -5.86 -2.23
N LYS A 108 6.47 -5.51 -2.44
CA LYS A 108 5.34 -6.41 -2.13
C LYS A 108 5.45 -7.72 -2.92
N LEU A 109 5.73 -7.63 -4.21
CA LEU A 109 5.85 -8.82 -5.07
C LEU A 109 7.04 -9.71 -4.66
N LYS A 110 8.17 -9.11 -4.29
CA LYS A 110 9.34 -9.85 -3.76
C LYS A 110 9.00 -10.56 -2.45
N ALA A 111 8.41 -9.85 -1.49
CA ALA A 111 7.99 -10.43 -0.21
C ALA A 111 6.97 -11.57 -0.40
N GLU A 112 6.05 -11.45 -1.35
CA GLU A 112 5.13 -12.54 -1.70
C GLU A 112 5.84 -13.75 -2.32
N ARG A 113 6.86 -13.54 -3.16
CA ARG A 113 7.67 -14.63 -3.73
C ARG A 113 8.42 -15.38 -2.63
N GLU A 114 9.11 -14.65 -1.75
CA GLU A 114 9.83 -15.22 -0.61
C GLU A 114 8.89 -16.02 0.30
N ARG A 115 7.69 -15.49 0.61
CA ARG A 115 6.68 -16.23 1.37
C ARG A 115 6.24 -17.51 0.67
N ARG A 116 6.00 -17.48 -0.65
CA ARG A 116 5.62 -18.67 -1.42
C ARG A 116 6.75 -19.69 -1.46
N GLU A 117 8.00 -19.26 -1.56
CA GLU A 117 9.17 -20.14 -1.54
C GLU A 117 9.37 -20.80 -0.18
N LEU A 118 9.22 -20.04 0.92
CA LEU A 118 9.25 -20.58 2.28
C LEU A 118 8.14 -21.60 2.51
N ILE A 119 6.89 -21.30 2.09
CA ILE A 119 5.77 -22.24 2.20
C ILE A 119 6.05 -23.49 1.39
N ARG A 120 6.50 -23.36 0.13
CA ARG A 120 6.86 -24.52 -0.71
C ARG A 120 7.97 -25.36 -0.10
N ALA A 121 9.02 -24.74 0.43
CA ALA A 121 10.13 -25.45 1.06
C ALA A 121 9.67 -26.23 2.30
N ILE A 122 8.85 -25.60 3.15
CA ILE A 122 8.27 -26.26 4.33
C ILE A 122 7.38 -27.43 3.91
N THR A 123 6.47 -27.21 2.96
CA THR A 123 5.55 -28.25 2.46
C THR A 123 6.32 -29.43 1.85
N ILE A 124 7.28 -29.18 0.96
CA ILE A 124 8.09 -30.23 0.35
C ILE A 124 8.88 -30.99 1.42
N GLY A 125 9.52 -30.28 2.36
CA GLY A 125 10.27 -30.90 3.46
C GLY A 125 9.39 -31.75 4.39
N THR A 126 8.15 -31.34 4.65
CA THR A 126 7.23 -32.15 5.47
C THR A 126 6.80 -33.43 4.74
N PHE A 127 6.47 -33.33 3.46
CA PHE A 127 6.07 -34.50 2.67
C PHE A 127 7.21 -35.50 2.48
N THR A 128 8.44 -35.05 2.27
CA THR A 128 9.59 -35.96 2.12
C THR A 128 9.91 -36.69 3.42
N ILE A 129 9.91 -36.00 4.56
CA ILE A 129 10.15 -36.62 5.88
C ILE A 129 9.06 -37.67 6.17
N LEU A 130 7.78 -37.31 6.03
CA LEU A 130 6.67 -38.24 6.25
C LEU A 130 6.72 -39.45 5.32
N GLY A 131 7.05 -39.25 4.04
CA GLY A 131 7.21 -40.33 3.07
C GLY A 131 8.32 -41.31 3.47
N THR A 132 9.48 -40.82 3.92
CA THR A 132 10.58 -41.68 4.35
C THR A 132 10.26 -42.48 5.62
N ILE A 133 9.53 -41.90 6.58
CA ILE A 133 9.11 -42.59 7.80
C ILE A 133 8.12 -43.70 7.48
N ILE A 134 7.15 -43.44 6.61
CA ILE A 134 6.13 -44.42 6.21
C ILE A 134 6.79 -45.59 5.46
N LEU A 135 7.64 -45.29 4.47
CA LEU A 135 8.32 -46.33 3.69
C LEU A 135 9.32 -47.14 4.53
N GLY A 136 10.06 -46.48 5.42
CA GLY A 136 10.97 -47.14 6.36
C GLY A 136 10.23 -48.04 7.36
N GLY A 137 9.08 -47.59 7.87
CA GLY A 137 8.23 -48.38 8.77
C GLY A 137 7.64 -49.62 8.10
N ILE A 138 7.20 -49.50 6.83
CA ILE A 138 6.69 -50.63 6.05
C ILE A 138 7.82 -51.65 5.77
N ALA A 139 8.99 -51.19 5.35
CA ALA A 139 10.14 -52.07 5.08
C ALA A 139 10.60 -52.82 6.35
N PHE A 140 10.64 -52.13 7.49
CA PHE A 140 10.97 -52.72 8.78
C PHE A 140 9.96 -53.79 9.20
N ASN A 141 8.66 -53.53 9.03
CA ASN A 141 7.60 -54.48 9.35
C ASN A 141 7.67 -55.75 8.49
N ILE A 142 7.91 -55.60 7.18
CA ILE A 142 8.10 -56.74 6.26
C ILE A 142 9.32 -57.57 6.66
N TYR A 143 10.45 -56.92 6.96
CA TYR A 143 11.67 -57.63 7.38
C TYR A 143 11.45 -58.46 8.65
N HIS A 144 10.77 -57.88 9.65
CA HIS A 144 10.45 -58.60 10.88
C HIS A 144 9.53 -59.81 10.64
N TYR A 145 8.55 -59.71 9.74
CA TYR A 145 7.63 -60.81 9.45
C TYR A 145 8.29 -62.00 8.74
N TYR A 146 9.33 -61.76 7.93
CA TYR A 146 10.01 -62.82 7.18
C TYR A 146 11.16 -63.50 7.94
N PHE A 147 11.74 -62.84 8.94
CA PHE A 147 12.98 -63.30 9.59
C PHE A 147 12.83 -63.66 11.08
N VAL A 148 11.65 -63.43 11.68
CA VAL A 148 11.29 -63.80 13.07
C VAL A 148 10.04 -64.66 13.03
#